data_AF-A0A1H0ZVT7-F1
#
_entry.id   AF-A0A1H0ZVT7-F1
#
_cell.length_a   1.000
_cell.length_b   1.000
_cell.length_c   1.000
_cell.angle_alpha   90.00
_cell.angle_beta   90.00
_cell.angle_gamma   90.00
#
_symmetry.space_group_name_H-M   'P 1'
#
loop_
_entity.id
_entity.type
_entity.pdbx_description
1 polymer ?
#
loop_
_entity_poly.entity_id
_entity_poly.type
_entity_poly.pdbx_seq_one_letter_code
_entity_poly.pdbx_strand_id
1 'polypeptide(L)' 'MSTHDTPAGDPGDSPTSTGDRHLDDTSAEQSITEDAPRGGDETTEDELTADNAAEEDMLKTLDPGDAPA' A
#
# COMPACT_ATOMS: atom_id res chain seq x y z
N MET A 1 -36.89 32.67 5.28
CA MET A 1 -37.78 31.51 5.15
C MET A 1 -38.42 31.56 3.78
N SER A 2 -38.08 30.63 2.89
CA SER A 2 -38.94 30.06 1.83
C SER A 2 -38.13 29.06 1.00
N THR A 3 -38.78 27.92 0.76
CA THR A 3 -38.33 26.64 0.23
C THR A 3 -38.59 26.51 -1.28
N HIS A 4 -37.74 25.79 -2.01
CA HIS A 4 -38.10 25.01 -3.20
C HIS A 4 -36.89 24.14 -3.61
N ASP A 5 -36.86 22.85 -3.28
CA ASP A 5 -37.42 21.70 -4.03
C ASP A 5 -36.66 21.39 -5.33
N THR A 6 -36.05 20.22 -5.34
CA THR A 6 -35.13 19.65 -6.33
C THR A 6 -35.89 19.05 -7.52
N PRO A 7 -35.52 19.34 -8.79
CA PRO A 7 -35.88 18.45 -9.89
C PRO A 7 -34.81 17.37 -10.10
N ALA A 8 -35.26 16.11 -10.14
CA ALA A 8 -34.51 14.92 -10.52
C ALA A 8 -34.54 14.69 -12.05
N GLY A 9 -33.47 14.08 -12.60
CA GLY A 9 -33.35 13.52 -13.96
C GLY A 9 -32.71 14.48 -14.98
N ASP A 10 -31.72 14.12 -15.79
CA ASP A 10 -31.34 12.84 -16.40
C ASP A 10 -29.83 12.85 -16.80
N PRO A 11 -29.12 11.70 -16.81
CA PRO A 11 -27.70 11.60 -17.09
C PRO A 11 -27.42 11.22 -18.56
N GLY A 12 -26.75 12.10 -19.31
CA GLY A 12 -26.17 11.67 -20.58
C GLY A 12 -25.76 12.80 -21.51
N ASP A 13 -24.49 13.21 -21.42
CA ASP A 13 -23.68 13.22 -22.64
C ASP A 13 -22.20 13.03 -22.29
N SER A 14 -21.59 12.04 -22.94
CA SER A 14 -20.24 11.56 -22.68
C SER A 14 -19.22 12.27 -23.55
N PRO A 15 -18.09 12.77 -23.03
CA PRO A 15 -16.87 12.82 -23.81
C PRO A 15 -16.22 11.42 -23.80
N THR A 16 -16.19 10.78 -24.96
CA THR A 16 -15.50 9.51 -25.19
C THR A 16 -13.99 9.62 -24.97
N SER A 17 -13.43 8.59 -24.34
CA SER A 17 -12.09 8.03 -24.61
C SER A 17 -10.88 8.96 -24.46
N THR A 18 -10.19 8.84 -23.33
CA THR A 18 -8.75 8.50 -23.31
C THR A 18 -8.38 8.05 -21.91
N GLY A 19 -8.09 6.76 -21.80
CA GLY A 19 -7.52 6.15 -20.61
C GLY A 19 -8.58 5.72 -19.61
N ASP A 20 -9.18 4.56 -19.88
CA ASP A 20 -9.13 3.45 -18.93
C ASP A 20 -7.84 3.54 -18.10
N ARG A 21 -7.84 4.35 -17.03
CA ARG A 21 -7.00 4.05 -15.89
C ARG A 21 -7.76 2.95 -15.18
N HIS A 22 -7.54 1.76 -15.71
CA HIS A 22 -7.84 0.47 -15.13
C HIS A 22 -7.46 0.53 -13.65
N LEU A 23 -8.43 0.89 -12.81
CA LEU A 23 -8.33 0.82 -11.35
C LEU A 23 -8.51 -0.64 -10.89
N ASP A 24 -8.48 -1.59 -11.83
CA ASP A 24 -8.74 -3.00 -11.60
C ASP A 24 -7.57 -3.91 -11.97
N ASP A 25 -6.33 -3.39 -12.07
CA ASP A 25 -5.13 -4.26 -12.10
C ASP A 25 -4.42 -4.36 -10.74
N THR A 26 -5.20 -4.42 -9.67
CA THR A 26 -4.77 -5.09 -8.43
C THR A 26 -5.12 -6.58 -8.44
N SER A 27 -5.69 -7.07 -9.55
CA SER A 27 -6.07 -8.47 -9.72
C SER A 27 -5.06 -9.29 -10.53
N ALA A 28 -3.96 -8.71 -11.03
CA ALA A 28 -2.80 -9.49 -11.44
C ALA A 28 -1.93 -9.82 -10.21
N GLU A 29 -2.26 -10.93 -9.57
CA GLU A 29 -1.25 -11.87 -9.11
C GLU A 29 -0.33 -11.39 -7.96
N GLN A 30 -0.89 -10.87 -6.87
CA GLN A 30 -0.46 -11.36 -5.55
C GLN A 30 -1.15 -12.69 -5.28
N SER A 31 -1.08 -13.60 -6.27
CA SER A 31 -1.30 -15.02 -6.10
C SER A 31 -0.07 -15.54 -5.36
N ILE A 32 0.14 -15.04 -4.14
CA ILE A 32 0.87 -15.75 -3.11
C ILE A 32 0.02 -17.00 -2.95
N THR A 33 0.31 -18.03 -3.75
CA THR A 33 -0.33 -19.32 -3.55
C THR A 33 -0.05 -19.61 -2.10
N GLU A 34 -1.08 -19.77 -1.27
CA GLU A 34 -0.93 -20.02 0.17
C GLU A 34 -0.05 -21.26 0.47
N ASP A 35 0.31 -22.01 -0.57
CA ASP A 35 1.26 -23.11 -0.64
C ASP A 35 2.75 -22.71 -0.77
N ALA A 36 3.06 -21.43 -1.00
CA ALA A 36 4.45 -20.96 -0.98
C ALA A 36 4.99 -21.00 0.47
N PRO A 37 6.21 -21.51 0.70
CA PRO A 37 6.77 -21.59 2.04
C PRO A 37 6.89 -20.20 2.65
N ARG A 38 6.25 -20.03 3.81
CA ARG A 38 6.31 -18.79 4.58
C ARG A 38 7.70 -18.68 5.22
N GLY A 39 8.44 -17.62 4.89
CA GLY A 39 9.75 -17.35 5.54
C GLY A 39 10.98 -17.95 4.84
N GLY A 40 10.89 -18.33 3.55
CA GLY A 40 12.08 -18.70 2.76
C GLY A 40 12.66 -20.09 3.08
N ASP A 41 13.98 -20.21 3.05
CA ASP A 41 14.73 -21.44 3.41
C ASP A 41 15.08 -21.49 4.91
N GLU A 42 15.81 -22.53 5.33
CA GLU A 42 16.19 -22.73 6.74
C GLU A 42 17.03 -21.59 7.33
N THR A 43 17.71 -20.81 6.50
CA THR A 43 18.63 -19.73 6.92
C THR A 43 18.01 -18.34 6.82
N THR A 44 16.86 -18.20 6.17
CA THR A 44 16.26 -16.90 5.87
C THR A 44 15.97 -16.08 7.13
N GLU A 45 15.50 -16.69 8.22
CA GLU A 45 15.23 -15.96 9.48
C GLU A 45 16.52 -15.45 10.15
N ASP A 46 17.64 -16.17 10.00
CA ASP A 46 18.94 -15.75 10.54
C ASP A 46 19.49 -14.56 9.75
N GLU A 47 19.38 -14.59 8.41
CA GLU A 47 19.77 -13.48 7.53
C GLU A 47 18.92 -12.24 7.81
N LEU A 48 17.59 -12.40 7.92
CA LEU A 48 16.69 -11.31 8.28
C LEU A 48 17.01 -10.73 9.65
N THR A 49 17.33 -11.58 10.63
CA THR A 49 17.72 -11.12 11.98
C THR A 49 19.02 -10.31 11.95
N ALA A 50 20.01 -10.75 11.16
CA ALA A 50 21.27 -10.04 11.02
C ALA A 50 21.10 -8.67 10.36
N ASP A 51 20.29 -8.60 9.30
CA ASP A 51 20.01 -7.36 8.57
C ASP A 51 19.19 -6.40 9.44
N ASN A 52 18.16 -6.89 10.13
CA ASN A 52 17.34 -6.09 11.06
C ASN A 52 18.19 -5.43 12.15
N ALA A 53 19.20 -6.13 12.69
CA ALA A 53 20.07 -5.56 13.72
C ALA A 53 20.89 -4.36 13.21
N ALA A 54 21.34 -4.41 11.95
CA ALA A 54 22.05 -3.29 11.32
C ALA A 54 21.10 -2.11 11.05
N GLU A 55 19.87 -2.39 10.59
CA GLU A 55 18.84 -1.37 10.37
C GLU A 55 18.42 -0.68 11.67
N GLU A 56 18.24 -1.43 12.77
CA GLU A 56 17.90 -0.86 14.07
C GLU A 56 18.96 0.09 14.62
N ASP A 57 20.25 -0.23 14.42
CA ASP A 57 21.34 0.66 14.82
C ASP A 57 21.30 1.98 14.04
N MET A 58 21.13 1.89 12.71
CA MET A 58 20.94 3.08 11.87
C MET A 58 19.71 3.89 12.30
N LEU A 59 18.61 3.23 12.68
CA LEU A 59 17.39 3.91 13.14
C LEU A 59 17.62 4.72 14.42
N LYS A 60 18.40 4.18 15.38
CA LYS A 60 18.76 4.87 16.62
C LYS A 60 19.55 6.14 16.35
N THR A 61 20.47 6.13 15.38
CA THR A 61 21.23 7.34 15.02
C THR A 61 20.37 8.47 14.45
N LEU A 62 19.16 8.14 13.95
CA LEU A 62 18.20 9.10 13.43
C LEU A 62 17.17 9.53 14.47
N ASP A 63 17.13 8.91 15.65
CA ASP A 63 16.19 9.26 16.72
C ASP A 63 16.62 10.59 17.38
N PRO A 64 15.88 11.69 17.19
CA PRO A 64 16.20 12.96 17.84
C PRO A 64 16.03 12.91 19.36
N GLY A 65 15.35 11.88 19.90
CA GLY A 65 15.21 11.59 21.32
C GLY A 65 16.36 10.78 21.92
N ASP A 66 17.23 10.19 21.09
CA ASP A 66 18.43 9.43 21.49
C ASP A 66 19.71 10.28 21.32
N ALA A 67 19.56 11.61 21.41
CA ALA A 67 20.70 12.51 21.51
C ALA A 67 21.40 12.33 22.88
N PRO A 68 22.74 12.28 22.94
CA PRO A 68 23.45 12.18 24.22
C PRO A 68 23.10 13.39 25.10
N ALA A 69 22.66 13.11 26.33
CA ALA A 69 22.25 14.10 27.32
C ALA A 69 23.36 15.06 27.75
#